data_AF-A0A073IWF5-F1
#
_entry.id   AF-A0A073IWF5-F1
#
_cell.length_a   1.000
_cell.length_b   1.000
_cell.length_c   1.000
_cell.angle_alpha   90.00
_cell.angle_beta   90.00
_cell.angle_gamma   90.00
#
_symmetry.space_group_name_H-M   'P 1'
#
loop_
_entity.id
_entity.type
_entity.pdbx_description
1 polymer ?
#
loop_
_entity_poly.entity_id
_entity_poly.type
_entity_poly.pdbx_seq_one_letter_code
_entity_poly.pdbx_strand_id
1 'polypeptide(L)'
;MLKIPPRTGPKPVTTPCAPHTQISQNPDSLSYQAFKERAFDFPFVTRQPSRISVPGAEALCLEHGQGCGCREAFMIGNEFAHVHPPEDGSLHMMLPEDAVPKIVDLGWAEPHPMATAGMIPLTAVMVYAPRDNAEIGTVLDLLRMSYDFACGRLGRVDSIAL
;
A
#
# COMPACT_ATOMS: atom_id res chain seq x y z
N MET A 1 0.80 -9.77 15.77
CA MET A 1 -0.29 -8.78 15.89
C MET A 1 0.32 -7.41 15.66
N LEU A 2 -0.02 -6.75 14.56
CA LEU A 2 0.57 -5.46 14.17
C LEU A 2 -0.11 -4.35 14.96
N LYS A 3 0.65 -3.61 15.78
CA LYS A 3 0.17 -2.43 16.49
C LYS A 3 0.51 -1.20 15.66
N ILE A 4 -0.49 -0.64 14.98
CA ILE A 4 -0.32 0.52 14.09
C ILE A 4 -0.75 1.78 14.87
N PRO A 5 0.16 2.72 15.15
CA PRO A 5 -0.20 3.97 15.83
C PRO A 5 -1.01 4.88 14.90
N PRO A 6 -1.87 5.78 15.40
CA PRO A 6 -2.50 6.80 14.55
C PRO A 6 -1.46 7.70 13.87
N ARG A 7 -1.68 8.04 12.60
CA ARG A 7 -0.84 9.00 11.87
C ARG A 7 -1.02 10.39 12.46
N THR A 8 0.08 11.11 12.68
CA THR A 8 0.03 12.44 13.29
C THR A 8 -0.29 13.53 12.26
N GLY A 9 -1.17 14.46 12.61
CA GLY A 9 -1.49 15.64 11.79
C GLY A 9 -2.68 15.42 10.85
N PRO A 10 -2.98 16.41 9.99
CA PRO A 10 -4.13 16.35 9.10
C PRO A 10 -3.97 15.29 8.01
N LYS A 11 -5.08 14.85 7.44
CA LYS A 11 -5.12 13.99 6.25
C LYS A 11 -4.42 14.68 5.07
N PRO A 12 -3.56 13.99 4.29
CA PRO A 12 -3.02 14.52 3.05
C PRO A 12 -4.10 14.86 2.02
N VAL A 13 -3.87 15.89 1.22
CA VAL A 13 -4.65 16.21 0.03
C VAL A 13 -4.24 15.26 -1.09
N THR A 14 -5.23 14.70 -1.79
CA THR A 14 -5.06 13.76 -2.90
C THR A 14 -5.96 14.15 -4.08
N THR A 15 -5.69 13.60 -5.26
CA THR A 15 -6.63 13.73 -6.39
C THR A 15 -7.88 12.85 -6.14
N PRO A 16 -9.09 13.26 -6.56
CA PRO A 16 -10.31 12.50 -6.33
C PRO A 16 -10.61 11.47 -7.44
N CYS A 17 -9.69 11.22 -8.37
CA CYS A 17 -9.89 10.41 -9.57
C CYS A 17 -8.61 9.65 -9.94
N ALA A 18 -8.70 8.76 -10.94
CA ALA A 18 -7.52 8.16 -11.56
C ALA A 18 -6.94 9.13 -12.63
N PRO A 19 -5.61 9.38 -12.66
CA PRO A 19 -4.59 8.87 -11.73
C PRO A 19 -4.76 9.46 -10.32
N HIS A 20 -4.74 8.57 -9.32
CA HIS A 20 -4.91 8.90 -7.91
C HIS A 20 -3.53 9.18 -7.30
N THR A 21 -3.26 10.41 -6.84
CA THR A 21 -1.93 10.80 -6.36
C THR A 21 -1.99 11.67 -5.11
N GLN A 22 -0.91 11.67 -4.32
CA GLN A 22 -0.74 12.56 -3.17
C GLN A 22 -0.21 13.93 -3.60
N ILE A 23 -0.89 14.99 -3.15
CA ILE A 23 -0.56 16.39 -3.49
C ILE A 23 0.22 17.07 -2.37
N SER A 24 -0.07 16.74 -1.11
CA SER A 24 0.51 17.41 0.06
C SER A 24 1.13 16.42 1.03
N GLN A 25 2.06 16.90 1.86
CA GLN A 25 2.75 16.07 2.86
C GLN A 25 3.61 14.96 2.24
N ASN A 26 4.12 15.21 1.04
CA ASN A 26 5.00 14.31 0.30
C ASN A 26 6.36 14.27 1.02
N PRO A 27 7.08 13.15 0.93
CA PRO A 27 8.32 12.95 1.67
C PRO A 27 9.44 13.81 1.06
N ASP A 28 10.44 14.13 1.86
CA ASP A 28 11.70 14.62 1.30
C ASP A 28 12.45 13.49 0.57
N SER A 29 13.48 13.85 -0.19
CA SER A 29 14.26 12.88 -0.96
C SER A 29 14.94 11.84 -0.08
N LEU A 30 15.38 12.21 1.13
CA LEU A 30 16.03 11.30 2.06
C LEU A 30 15.06 10.24 2.59
N SER A 31 13.86 10.65 3.03
CA SER A 31 12.84 9.74 3.55
C SER A 31 12.28 8.85 2.44
N TYR A 32 12.09 9.40 1.23
CA TYR A 32 11.69 8.61 0.07
C TYR A 32 12.72 7.51 -0.24
N GLN A 33 14.01 7.85 -0.31
CA GLN A 33 15.05 6.85 -0.60
C GLN A 33 15.19 5.82 0.52
N ALA A 34 15.18 6.25 1.79
CA ALA A 34 15.25 5.34 2.93
C ALA A 34 14.06 4.35 2.96
N PHE A 35 12.87 4.80 2.57
CA PHE A 35 11.72 3.91 2.39
C PHE A 35 11.94 2.93 1.24
N LYS A 36 12.33 3.44 0.06
CA LYS A 36 12.52 2.66 -1.16
C LYS A 36 13.57 1.56 -1.03
N GLU A 37 14.63 1.79 -0.27
CA GLU A 37 15.67 0.79 -0.01
C GLU A 37 15.12 -0.45 0.73
N ARG A 38 14.06 -0.28 1.51
CA ARG A 38 13.49 -1.32 2.37
C ARG A 38 12.19 -1.90 1.84
N ALA A 39 11.44 -1.12 1.06
CA ALA A 39 10.10 -1.46 0.60
C ALA A 39 10.04 -2.73 -0.26
N PHE A 40 11.15 -3.15 -0.89
CA PHE A 40 11.17 -4.31 -1.79
C PHE A 40 11.82 -5.55 -1.18
N ASP A 41 12.18 -5.52 0.12
CA ASP A 41 12.86 -6.61 0.81
C ASP A 41 11.87 -7.68 1.32
N PHE A 42 11.31 -8.42 0.37
CA PHE A 42 10.33 -9.48 0.61
C PHE A 42 10.73 -10.77 -0.12
N PRO A 43 10.63 -11.94 0.53
CA PRO A 43 10.86 -13.22 -0.14
C PRO A 43 9.91 -13.40 -1.32
N PHE A 44 10.46 -13.83 -2.46
CA PHE A 44 9.74 -14.12 -3.70
C PHE A 44 9.01 -12.90 -4.29
N VAL A 45 9.50 -11.68 -4.03
CA VAL A 45 8.99 -10.45 -4.64
C VAL A 45 10.01 -9.93 -5.63
N THR A 46 9.55 -9.71 -6.86
CA THR A 46 10.32 -9.01 -7.90
C THR A 46 9.92 -7.55 -7.93
N ARG A 47 10.93 -6.67 -7.89
CA ARG A 47 10.79 -5.23 -8.17
C ARG A 47 10.80 -5.01 -9.68
N GLN A 48 9.75 -4.39 -10.22
CA GLN A 48 9.65 -4.10 -11.66
C GLN A 48 8.81 -2.82 -11.91
N PRO A 49 8.83 -2.21 -13.11
CA PRO A 49 7.91 -1.13 -13.44
C PRO A 49 6.45 -1.58 -13.26
N SER A 50 5.62 -0.74 -12.63
CA SER A 50 4.19 -1.04 -12.50
C SER A 50 3.50 -1.05 -13.86
N ARG A 51 2.52 -1.94 -14.00
CA ARG A 51 1.74 -2.11 -15.24
C ARG A 51 0.44 -1.31 -15.25
N ILE A 52 0.06 -0.72 -14.12
CA ILE A 52 -1.24 -0.06 -13.92
C ILE A 52 -1.13 1.34 -13.31
N SER A 53 0.05 1.71 -12.81
CA SER A 53 0.29 3.00 -12.15
C SER A 53 0.84 4.07 -13.08
N VAL A 54 1.13 5.24 -12.51
CA VAL A 54 1.76 6.39 -13.16
C VAL A 54 3.18 6.05 -13.68
N PRO A 55 3.68 6.77 -14.71
CA PRO A 55 5.05 6.57 -15.19
C PRO A 55 6.10 6.70 -14.08
N GLY A 56 7.03 5.75 -14.01
CA GLY A 56 8.08 5.72 -12.99
C GLY A 56 7.70 5.01 -11.69
N ALA A 57 6.44 4.60 -11.53
CA ALA A 57 6.04 3.78 -10.38
C ALA A 57 6.64 2.37 -10.45
N GLU A 58 7.00 1.84 -9.29
CA GLU A 58 7.67 0.55 -9.17
C GLU A 58 6.83 -0.42 -8.35
N ALA A 59 6.48 -1.53 -8.99
CA ALA A 59 5.65 -2.59 -8.47
C ALA A 59 6.42 -3.60 -7.64
N LEU A 60 5.71 -4.10 -6.63
CA LEU A 60 6.02 -5.31 -5.90
C LEU A 60 5.17 -6.43 -6.49
N CYS A 61 5.82 -7.36 -7.18
CA CYS A 61 5.15 -8.47 -7.85
C CYS A 61 5.58 -9.80 -7.25
N LEU A 62 4.61 -10.61 -6.82
CA LEU A 62 4.87 -11.90 -6.21
C LEU A 62 5.19 -12.95 -7.28
N GLU A 63 6.25 -13.74 -7.11
CA GLU A 63 6.64 -14.79 -8.07
C GLU A 63 5.54 -15.84 -8.27
N HIS A 64 5.56 -16.50 -9.43
CA HIS A 64 4.56 -17.50 -9.80
C HIS A 64 4.51 -18.66 -8.79
N GLY A 65 3.30 -19.10 -8.44
CA GLY A 65 3.08 -20.19 -7.48
C GLY A 65 3.19 -19.80 -6.00
N GLN A 66 3.55 -18.55 -5.67
CA GLN A 66 3.67 -18.08 -4.28
C GLN A 66 2.41 -17.36 -3.78
N GLY A 67 1.46 -17.05 -4.67
CA GLY A 67 0.23 -16.35 -4.33
C GLY A 67 -0.89 -17.27 -3.85
N CYS A 68 -1.81 -16.71 -3.06
CA CYS A 68 -3.05 -17.36 -2.61
C CYS A 68 -4.01 -17.76 -3.75
N GLY A 69 -3.85 -17.20 -4.95
CA GLY A 69 -4.84 -17.26 -6.03
C GLY A 69 -6.07 -16.37 -5.81
N CYS A 70 -6.12 -15.61 -4.71
CA CYS A 70 -7.15 -14.63 -4.39
C CYS A 70 -6.96 -13.36 -5.23
N ARG A 71 -7.91 -13.10 -6.13
CA ARG A 71 -7.83 -12.00 -7.10
C ARG A 71 -7.81 -10.64 -6.41
N GLU A 72 -8.48 -10.54 -5.28
CA GLU A 72 -8.64 -9.34 -4.46
C GLU A 72 -7.34 -8.90 -3.77
N ALA A 73 -6.28 -9.72 -3.80
CA ALA A 73 -4.96 -9.37 -3.29
C ALA A 73 -4.01 -8.79 -4.36
N PHE A 74 -4.45 -8.67 -5.60
CA PHE A 74 -3.62 -8.16 -6.70
C PHE A 74 -4.36 -7.12 -7.55
N MET A 75 -3.67 -6.02 -7.89
CA MET A 75 -4.19 -4.97 -8.77
C MET A 75 -4.20 -5.43 -10.22
N ILE A 76 -3.08 -5.99 -10.68
CA ILE A 76 -2.91 -6.51 -12.04
C ILE A 76 -1.89 -7.66 -12.05
N GLY A 77 -2.26 -8.79 -12.64
CA GLY A 77 -1.41 -9.97 -12.65
C GLY A 77 -1.04 -10.42 -11.23
N ASN A 78 0.22 -10.25 -10.87
CA ASN A 78 0.80 -10.57 -9.56
C ASN A 78 1.28 -9.33 -8.77
N GLU A 79 0.92 -8.14 -9.21
CA GLU A 79 1.21 -6.86 -8.54
C GLU A 79 0.27 -6.65 -7.35
N PHE A 80 0.77 -6.78 -6.12
CA PHE A 80 -0.02 -6.56 -4.90
C PHE A 80 0.14 -5.15 -4.34
N ALA A 81 1.23 -4.47 -4.69
CA ALA A 81 1.51 -3.09 -4.32
C ALA A 81 2.41 -2.42 -5.36
N HIS A 82 2.42 -1.09 -5.39
CA HIS A 82 3.44 -0.31 -6.06
C HIS A 82 3.71 1.00 -5.32
N VAL A 83 4.91 1.54 -5.53
CA VAL A 83 5.35 2.82 -4.97
C VAL A 83 5.37 3.85 -6.10
N HIS A 84 4.73 4.99 -5.89
CA HIS A 84 4.78 6.13 -6.81
C HIS A 84 6.17 6.76 -6.86
N PRO A 85 6.51 7.47 -7.95
CA PRO A 85 7.78 8.19 -8.08
C PRO A 85 7.90 9.32 -7.04
N PRO A 86 9.11 9.88 -6.82
CA PRO A 86 9.43 10.76 -5.68
C PRO A 86 8.63 12.06 -5.61
N GLU A 87 7.97 12.48 -6.68
CA GLU A 87 7.10 13.67 -6.70
C GLU A 87 5.89 13.50 -5.78
N ASP A 88 5.43 12.26 -5.60
CA ASP A 88 4.29 11.86 -4.77
C ASP A 88 4.78 11.00 -3.58
N GLY A 89 5.43 9.88 -3.87
CA GLY A 89 5.97 8.95 -2.87
C GLY A 89 4.94 8.06 -2.18
N SER A 90 3.64 8.22 -2.45
CA SER A 90 2.58 7.35 -1.93
C SER A 90 2.60 5.96 -2.56
N LEU A 91 1.74 5.08 -2.06
CA LEU A 91 1.61 3.71 -2.54
C LEU A 91 0.15 3.41 -2.87
N HIS A 92 -0.07 2.62 -3.91
CA HIS A 92 -1.25 1.77 -3.94
C HIS A 92 -0.88 0.36 -3.52
N MET A 93 -1.72 -0.26 -2.70
CA MET A 93 -1.57 -1.63 -2.26
C MET A 93 -2.93 -2.27 -1.97
N MET A 94 -2.94 -3.60 -2.02
CA MET A 94 -4.11 -4.40 -1.70
C MET A 94 -4.06 -4.82 -0.23
N LEU A 95 -5.06 -4.45 0.57
CA LEU A 95 -5.16 -4.82 1.98
C LEU A 95 -6.43 -5.64 2.23
N PRO A 96 -6.46 -6.50 3.28
CA PRO A 96 -7.68 -7.19 3.67
C PRO A 96 -8.84 -6.23 3.85
N GLU A 97 -10.01 -6.56 3.29
CA GLU A 97 -11.17 -5.66 3.27
C GLU A 97 -11.59 -5.22 4.68
N ASP A 98 -11.49 -6.11 5.66
CA ASP A 98 -11.81 -5.86 7.08
C ASP A 98 -10.76 -4.99 7.80
N ALA A 99 -9.55 -4.89 7.25
CA ALA A 99 -8.49 -4.02 7.75
C ALA A 99 -8.58 -2.60 7.18
N VAL A 100 -9.19 -2.41 6.00
CA VAL A 100 -9.22 -1.11 5.32
C VAL A 100 -9.85 0.00 6.18
N PRO A 101 -11.08 -0.15 6.74
CA PRO A 101 -11.70 0.92 7.53
C PRO A 101 -10.83 1.34 8.73
N LYS A 102 -10.20 0.36 9.36
CA LYS A 102 -9.33 0.52 10.52
C LYS A 102 -8.10 1.37 10.20
N ILE A 103 -7.47 1.10 9.06
CA ILE A 103 -6.24 1.80 8.62
C ILE A 103 -6.58 3.22 8.15
N VAL A 104 -7.76 3.41 7.54
CA VAL A 104 -8.30 4.72 7.18
C VAL A 104 -8.59 5.56 8.43
N ASP A 105 -9.23 4.97 9.44
CA ASP A 105 -9.52 5.64 10.72
C ASP A 105 -8.24 6.05 11.47
N LEU A 106 -7.16 5.25 11.35
CA LEU A 106 -5.83 5.59 11.86
C LEU A 106 -5.13 6.68 11.02
N GLY A 107 -5.70 7.12 9.90
CA GLY A 107 -5.19 8.21 9.08
C GLY A 107 -4.03 7.84 8.15
N TRP A 108 -3.79 6.54 7.91
CA TRP A 108 -2.68 6.07 7.05
C TRP A 108 -3.05 5.89 5.58
N ALA A 109 -4.33 5.76 5.28
CA ALA A 109 -4.80 5.43 3.95
C ALA A 109 -6.13 6.08 3.62
N GLU A 110 -6.49 6.03 2.34
CA GLU A 110 -7.85 6.20 1.87
C GLU A 110 -8.19 5.15 0.80
N PRO A 111 -9.48 4.75 0.65
CA PRO A 111 -9.89 3.89 -0.44
C PRO A 111 -9.59 4.53 -1.80
N HIS A 112 -9.17 3.72 -2.77
CA HIS A 112 -8.99 4.21 -4.13
C HIS A 112 -10.34 4.73 -4.68
N PRO A 113 -10.39 5.87 -5.41
CA PRO A 113 -11.65 6.43 -5.92
C PRO A 113 -12.47 5.45 -6.75
N MET A 114 -11.81 4.61 -7.54
CA MET A 114 -12.47 3.55 -8.30
C MET A 114 -13.02 2.41 -7.42
N ALA A 115 -12.44 2.15 -6.25
CA ALA A 115 -12.97 1.18 -5.28
C ALA A 115 -14.24 1.73 -4.63
N THR A 116 -14.22 3.01 -4.22
CA THR A 116 -15.42 3.73 -3.75
C THR A 116 -16.55 3.75 -4.78
N ALA A 117 -16.20 3.81 -6.07
CA ALA A 117 -17.15 3.74 -7.17
C ALA A 117 -17.58 2.31 -7.57
N GLY A 118 -17.10 1.26 -6.87
CA GLY A 118 -17.45 -0.14 -7.13
C GLY A 118 -16.85 -0.73 -8.42
N MET A 119 -15.83 -0.10 -9.00
CA MET A 119 -15.20 -0.55 -10.25
C MET A 119 -14.03 -1.50 -10.03
N ILE A 120 -13.38 -1.43 -8.87
CA ILE A 120 -12.29 -2.32 -8.44
C ILE A 120 -12.54 -2.81 -7.00
N PRO A 121 -11.85 -3.85 -6.53
CA PRO A 121 -12.06 -4.37 -5.17
C PRO A 121 -11.88 -3.32 -4.07
N LEU A 122 -12.66 -3.46 -2.99
CA LEU A 122 -12.57 -2.59 -1.80
C LEU A 122 -11.24 -2.73 -1.05
N THR A 123 -10.46 -3.74 -1.37
CA THR A 123 -9.10 -3.98 -0.88
C THR A 123 -8.08 -2.99 -1.45
N ALA A 124 -8.39 -2.30 -2.54
CA ALA A 124 -7.49 -1.33 -3.18
C ALA A 124 -7.51 0.03 -2.45
N VAL A 125 -6.38 0.39 -1.84
CA VAL A 125 -6.21 1.65 -1.11
C VAL A 125 -5.02 2.44 -1.64
N MET A 126 -5.02 3.75 -1.36
CA MET A 126 -3.82 4.57 -1.34
C MET A 126 -3.31 4.65 0.09
N VAL A 127 -2.07 4.26 0.33
CA VAL A 127 -1.36 4.51 1.59
C VAL A 127 -0.47 5.74 1.41
N TYR A 128 -0.53 6.65 2.39
CA TYR A 128 0.20 7.91 2.31
C TYR A 128 1.71 7.71 2.41
N ALA A 129 2.44 8.59 1.73
CA ALA A 129 3.88 8.56 1.73
C ALA A 129 4.44 8.82 3.14
N PRO A 130 5.43 8.03 3.61
CA PRO A 130 6.00 8.20 4.94
C PRO A 130 6.96 9.41 4.99
N ARG A 131 6.75 10.31 5.95
CA ARG A 131 7.49 11.58 6.07
C ARG A 131 8.78 11.50 6.87
N ASP A 132 8.93 10.46 7.68
CA ASP A 132 10.06 10.27 8.58
C ASP A 132 10.30 8.79 8.90
N ASN A 133 11.35 8.48 9.65
CA ASN A 133 11.71 7.10 10.01
C ASN A 133 10.63 6.33 10.78
N ALA A 134 9.80 7.00 11.59
CA ALA A 134 8.72 6.35 12.32
C ALA A 134 7.56 6.00 11.37
N GLU A 135 7.21 6.91 10.46
CA GLU A 135 6.22 6.63 9.42
C GLU A 135 6.72 5.55 8.45
N ILE A 136 8.02 5.54 8.10
CA ILE A 136 8.62 4.49 7.27
C ILE A 136 8.39 3.12 7.90
N GLY A 137 8.63 2.98 9.21
CA GLY A 137 8.36 1.72 9.92
C GLY A 137 6.90 1.28 9.79
N THR A 138 5.98 2.23 9.96
CA THR A 138 4.54 1.95 9.89
C THR A 138 4.08 1.59 8.47
N VAL A 139 4.56 2.28 7.44
CA VAL A 139 4.22 1.97 6.04
C VAL A 139 4.82 0.63 5.61
N LEU A 140 6.01 0.25 6.10
CA LEU A 140 6.57 -1.08 5.88
C LEU A 140 5.76 -2.20 6.54
N ASP A 141 5.21 -1.94 7.72
CA ASP A 141 4.29 -2.86 8.41
C ASP A 141 2.98 -3.06 7.62
N LEU A 142 2.42 -1.99 7.05
CA LEU A 142 1.28 -2.05 6.15
C LEU A 142 1.59 -2.80 4.84
N LEU A 143 2.78 -2.56 4.28
CA LEU A 143 3.24 -3.26 3.09
C LEU A 143 3.46 -4.76 3.36
N ARG A 144 3.94 -5.12 4.56
CA ARG A 144 4.01 -6.52 5.03
C ARG A 144 2.62 -7.14 5.13
N MET A 145 1.63 -6.41 5.64
CA MET A 145 0.24 -6.90 5.65
C MET A 145 -0.29 -7.17 4.24
N SER A 146 -0.01 -6.27 3.29
CA SER A 146 -0.36 -6.47 1.87
C SER A 146 0.32 -7.70 1.27
N TYR A 147 1.61 -7.89 1.56
CA TYR A 147 2.36 -9.08 1.14
C TYR A 147 1.78 -10.37 1.75
N ASP A 148 1.50 -10.39 3.05
CA ASP A 148 0.94 -11.57 3.71
C ASP A 148 -0.47 -11.89 3.20
N PHE A 149 -1.25 -10.87 2.82
CA PHE A 149 -2.54 -11.03 2.15
C PHE A 149 -2.36 -11.69 0.77
N ALA A 150 -1.44 -11.19 -0.06
CA ALA A 150 -1.10 -11.77 -1.36
C ALA A 150 -0.59 -13.22 -1.27
N CYS A 151 0.15 -13.56 -0.21
CA CYS A 151 0.60 -14.93 0.05
C CYS A 151 -0.47 -15.83 0.71
N GLY A 152 -1.65 -15.30 1.09
CA GLY A 152 -2.68 -16.06 1.78
C GLY A 152 -2.32 -16.50 3.21
N ARG A 153 -1.42 -15.76 3.88
CA ARG A 153 -0.92 -16.09 5.23
C ARG A 153 -1.77 -15.49 6.35
N LEU A 154 -2.73 -14.64 6.00
CA LEU A 154 -3.69 -14.08 6.95
C LEU A 154 -4.80 -15.10 7.18
N GLY A 155 -4.76 -15.79 8.33
CA GLY A 155 -5.82 -16.73 8.73
C GLY A 155 -7.19 -16.06 8.86
N ARG A 156 -8.27 -16.86 9.00
CA ARG A 156 -9.62 -16.34 9.28
C ARG A 156 -9.57 -15.41 10.50
N VAL A 157 -10.20 -14.25 10.33
CA VAL A 157 -10.12 -13.02 11.11
C VAL A 157 -10.31 -13.23 12.61
N ASP A 158 -9.20 -13.25 13.36
CA ASP A 158 -9.10 -12.87 14.78
C ASP A 158 -7.73 -12.20 15.11
N SER A 159 -6.87 -11.99 14.11
CA SER A 159 -5.47 -11.56 14.31
C SER A 159 -5.26 -10.05 14.36
N ILE A 160 -6.34 -9.25 14.28
CA ILE A 160 -6.31 -7.78 14.31
C ILE A 160 -7.23 -7.27 15.41
N ALA A 161 -6.77 -7.32 16.66
CA ALA A 161 -7.22 -6.34 17.64
C ALA A 161 -6.46 -5.04 17.37
N LEU A 162 -7.25 -4.00 17.15
CA LEU A 162 -6.85 -2.62 17.18
C LEU A 162 -6.83 -2.13 18.62
#